data_AF-A0A1V5P2R3-F1
#
_entry.id   AF-A0A1V5P2R3-F1
#
_cell.length_a   1.000
_cell.length_b   1.000
_cell.length_c   1.000
_cell.angle_alpha   90.00
_cell.angle_beta   90.00
_cell.angle_gamma   90.00
#
_symmetry.space_group_name_H-M   'P 1'
#
loop_
_entity.id
_entity.type
_entity.pdbx_description
1 polymer ?
#
loop_
_entity_poly.entity_id
_entity_poly.type
_entity_poly.pdbx_seq_one_letter_code
_entity_poly.pdbx_strand_id
1 'polypeptide(L)'
;MRTGIRTAFTALIILLVALLFSATCSAQKLDSYTTKAGWEIKPGDTLSLGVGSLPDGRYDFIYSGLAVTIFETLAAEEGFDPALQPGSEGALVVVSKIRKKGDQVMAYFIIEEMGGYLIEIENAIQSCELAFCRPDGYLTQQEFEKLILINDAAAEGRITPEKRIELRKELLGK
;
A
#
# COMPACT_ATOMS: atom_id res chain seq x y z
N MET A 1 -18.98 -36.15 -47.49
CA MET A 1 -19.38 -35.73 -46.12
C MET A 1 -18.26 -35.78 -45.05
N ARG A 2 -16.97 -35.90 -45.40
CA ARG A 2 -15.86 -35.97 -44.39
C ARG A 2 -15.11 -34.66 -44.15
N THR A 3 -15.26 -33.66 -45.03
CA THR A 3 -14.52 -32.39 -44.99
C THR A 3 -15.10 -31.38 -44.00
N GLY A 4 -16.42 -31.33 -43.79
CA GLY A 4 -17.07 -30.37 -42.89
C GLY A 4 -16.83 -30.60 -41.39
N ILE A 5 -16.50 -31.84 -40.99
CA ILE A 5 -16.25 -32.18 -39.57
C ILE A 5 -14.85 -31.68 -39.14
N ARG A 6 -13.87 -31.70 -40.04
CA ARG A 6 -12.50 -31.25 -39.74
C ARG A 6 -12.42 -29.73 -39.56
N THR A 7 -13.13 -28.96 -40.38
CA THR A 7 -13.17 -27.49 -40.30
C THR A 7 -13.89 -26.99 -39.06
N ALA A 8 -14.96 -27.67 -38.63
CA ALA A 8 -15.67 -27.35 -37.40
C ALA A 8 -14.81 -27.58 -36.13
N PHE A 9 -14.04 -28.68 -36.11
CA PHE A 9 -13.14 -29.00 -35.00
C PHE A 9 -12.00 -27.98 -34.85
N THR A 10 -11.41 -27.55 -35.97
CA THR A 10 -10.37 -26.51 -35.96
C THR A 10 -10.89 -25.15 -35.49
N ALA A 11 -12.11 -24.78 -35.89
CA ALA A 11 -12.73 -23.53 -35.44
C ALA A 11 -13.03 -23.54 -33.93
N LEU A 12 -13.47 -24.68 -33.39
CA LEU A 12 -13.71 -24.85 -31.95
C LEU A 12 -12.42 -24.74 -31.13
N ILE A 13 -11.31 -25.33 -31.60
CA ILE A 13 -10.00 -25.26 -30.92
C ILE A 13 -9.47 -23.81 -30.93
N ILE A 14 -9.58 -23.09 -32.04
CA ILE A 14 -9.14 -21.68 -32.13
C ILE A 14 -9.98 -20.80 -31.20
N LEU A 15 -11.29 -21.03 -31.12
CA LEU A 15 -12.18 -20.30 -30.20
C LEU A 15 -11.84 -20.61 -28.72
N LEU A 16 -11.53 -21.87 -28.40
CA LEU A 16 -11.14 -22.27 -27.04
C LEU A 16 -9.80 -21.65 -26.62
N VAL A 17 -8.83 -21.58 -27.54
CA VAL A 17 -7.53 -20.93 -27.31
C VAL A 17 -7.70 -19.42 -27.15
N ALA A 18 -8.56 -18.77 -27.95
CA ALA A 18 -8.84 -17.33 -27.82
C ALA A 18 -9.52 -16.96 -26.49
N LEU A 19 -10.41 -17.83 -25.97
CA LEU A 19 -11.04 -17.68 -24.66
C LEU A 19 -10.04 -17.82 -23.50
N LEU A 20 -9.00 -18.65 -23.64
CA LEU A 20 -7.95 -18.81 -22.62
C LEU A 20 -6.98 -17.62 -22.56
N PHE A 21 -6.82 -16.85 -23.65
CA PHE A 21 -5.92 -15.68 -23.69
C PHE A 21 -6.52 -14.39 -23.11
N SER A 22 -7.82 -14.36 -22.77
CA SER A 22 -8.51 -13.11 -22.36
C SER A 22 -8.46 -12.82 -20.84
N ALA A 23 -7.76 -13.63 -20.05
CA ALA A 23 -7.70 -13.48 -18.59
C ALA A 23 -6.38 -12.85 -18.11
N THR A 24 -5.92 -11.78 -18.76
CA THR A 24 -4.90 -10.91 -18.16
C THR A 24 -5.58 -10.02 -17.11
N CYS A 25 -5.53 -10.45 -15.84
CA CYS A 25 -6.04 -9.68 -14.71
C CYS A 25 -5.16 -8.44 -14.49
N SER A 26 -5.50 -7.38 -15.22
CA SER A 26 -4.89 -6.06 -15.06
C SER A 26 -5.32 -5.44 -13.73
N ALA A 27 -4.41 -4.74 -13.05
CA ALA A 27 -4.70 -4.07 -11.80
C ALA A 27 -5.66 -2.89 -12.02
N GLN A 28 -6.80 -2.90 -11.34
CA GLN A 28 -7.80 -1.84 -11.39
C GLN A 28 -7.32 -0.63 -10.58
N LYS A 29 -7.37 0.58 -11.16
CA LYS A 29 -7.18 1.84 -10.42
C LYS A 29 -8.42 2.13 -9.57
N LEU A 30 -8.21 2.56 -8.33
CA LEU A 30 -9.27 2.98 -7.40
C LEU A 30 -9.16 4.48 -7.08
N ASP A 31 -10.30 5.14 -6.90
CA ASP A 31 -10.37 6.54 -6.46
C ASP A 31 -10.37 6.68 -4.93
N SER A 32 -10.90 5.67 -4.23
CA SER A 32 -10.74 5.50 -2.78
C SER A 32 -10.74 4.02 -2.41
N TYR A 33 -10.30 3.70 -1.19
CA TYR A 33 -10.33 2.35 -0.64
C TYR A 33 -10.75 2.36 0.81
N THR A 34 -11.77 1.58 1.15
CA THR A 34 -12.15 1.33 2.55
C THR A 34 -11.45 0.08 3.05
N THR A 35 -10.59 0.25 4.04
CA THR A 35 -9.89 -0.85 4.71
C THR A 35 -10.84 -1.77 5.47
N LYS A 36 -10.42 -2.98 5.80
CA LYS A 36 -11.22 -3.91 6.63
C LYS A 36 -11.54 -3.35 8.02
N ALA A 37 -10.74 -2.41 8.52
CA ALA A 37 -10.98 -1.71 9.77
C ALA A 37 -11.91 -0.49 9.64
N GLY A 38 -12.43 -0.20 8.43
CA GLY A 38 -13.44 0.84 8.18
C GLY A 38 -12.89 2.19 7.74
N TRP A 39 -11.57 2.31 7.56
CA TRP A 39 -10.92 3.56 7.15
C TRP A 39 -11.02 3.78 5.65
N GLU A 40 -11.51 4.95 5.22
CA GLU A 40 -11.43 5.35 3.82
C GLU A 40 -10.09 6.04 3.55
N ILE A 41 -9.34 5.53 2.57
CA ILE A 41 -8.06 6.07 2.10
C ILE A 41 -8.26 6.60 0.67
N LYS A 42 -7.74 7.80 0.40
CA LYS A 42 -7.80 8.49 -0.89
C LYS A 42 -6.42 8.94 -1.35
N PRO A 43 -6.18 9.03 -2.67
CA PRO A 43 -5.04 9.76 -3.20
C PRO A 43 -5.00 11.19 -2.64
N GLY A 44 -3.84 11.61 -2.15
CA GLY A 44 -3.61 12.87 -1.46
C GLY A 44 -3.57 12.76 0.07
N ASP A 45 -4.07 11.67 0.65
CA ASP A 45 -4.04 11.48 2.10
C ASP A 45 -2.60 11.31 2.59
N THR A 46 -2.30 11.93 3.73
CA THR A 46 -1.03 11.78 4.44
C THR A 46 -1.18 10.76 5.56
N LEU A 47 -0.27 9.79 5.58
CA LEU A 47 -0.14 8.80 6.63
C LEU A 47 1.27 8.86 7.21
N SER A 48 1.59 7.93 8.10
CA SER A 48 2.97 7.76 8.54
C SER A 48 3.35 6.30 8.66
N LEU A 49 4.66 6.04 8.51
CA LEU A 49 5.23 4.73 8.78
C LEU A 49 5.03 4.38 10.27
N GLY A 50 4.59 3.16 10.51
CA GLY A 50 4.53 2.56 11.83
C GLY A 50 5.85 1.87 12.16
N VAL A 51 5.80 0.85 13.02
CA VAL A 51 6.99 0.04 13.36
C VAL A 51 7.15 -1.06 12.33
N GLY A 52 8.37 -1.34 11.87
CA GLY A 52 8.62 -2.49 11.00
C GLY A 52 8.18 -3.80 11.66
N SER A 53 7.59 -4.72 10.89
CA SER A 53 7.02 -5.96 11.44
C SER A 53 8.01 -7.14 11.53
N LEU A 54 9.20 -7.02 10.94
CA LEU A 54 10.23 -8.04 11.04
C LEU A 54 10.97 -7.99 12.39
N PRO A 55 11.58 -9.11 12.86
CA PRO A 55 12.26 -9.17 14.16
C PRO A 55 13.39 -8.15 14.34
N ASP A 56 13.97 -7.65 13.24
CA ASP A 56 15.02 -6.64 13.22
C ASP A 56 14.48 -5.20 13.01
N GLY A 57 13.16 -5.01 13.05
CA GLY A 57 12.51 -3.71 12.91
C GLY A 57 12.33 -3.23 11.47
N ARG A 58 12.58 -4.11 10.48
CA ARG A 58 12.37 -3.83 9.06
C ARG A 58 10.91 -4.06 8.63
N TYR A 59 10.57 -3.55 7.46
CA TYR A 59 9.23 -3.60 6.87
C TYR A 59 9.13 -4.76 5.86
N ASP A 60 8.08 -5.56 5.99
CA ASP A 60 7.76 -6.72 5.15
C ASP A 60 6.74 -6.38 4.05
N PHE A 61 5.91 -5.33 4.26
CA PHE A 61 4.80 -4.96 3.37
C PHE A 61 4.97 -3.60 2.69
N ILE A 62 6.17 -3.02 2.76
CA ILE A 62 6.57 -1.78 2.11
C ILE A 62 7.75 -2.05 1.17
N TYR A 63 7.55 -1.76 -0.11
CA TYR A 63 8.45 -2.13 -1.20
C TYR A 63 9.02 -0.90 -1.91
N SER A 64 10.29 -0.98 -2.33
CA SER A 64 11.00 0.11 -3.00
C SER A 64 10.53 0.35 -4.44
N GLY A 65 10.75 1.58 -4.91
CA GLY A 65 10.35 2.08 -6.22
C GLY A 65 10.91 1.35 -7.44
N LEU A 66 11.90 0.45 -7.31
CA LEU A 66 12.37 -0.36 -8.44
C LEU A 66 11.33 -1.39 -8.90
N ALA A 67 10.38 -1.75 -8.03
CA ALA A 67 9.20 -2.54 -8.40
C ALA A 67 8.18 -1.75 -9.25
N VAL A 68 8.30 -0.41 -9.36
CA VAL A 68 7.30 0.49 -9.97
C VAL A 68 7.33 0.46 -11.51
N THR A 69 8.37 -0.10 -12.14
CA THR A 69 8.50 -0.16 -13.60
C THR A 69 7.81 -1.35 -14.27
N ILE A 70 7.35 -2.35 -13.50
CA ILE A 70 6.71 -3.57 -14.03
C ILE A 70 5.25 -3.62 -13.52
N PHE A 71 4.41 -2.68 -13.94
CA PHE A 71 3.06 -2.50 -13.35
C PHE A 71 1.89 -2.54 -14.33
N GLU A 72 2.02 -3.37 -15.37
CA GLU A 72 0.86 -4.14 -15.87
C GLU A 72 0.75 -5.49 -15.13
N THR A 73 1.83 -5.94 -14.48
CA THR A 73 1.96 -7.21 -13.78
C THR A 73 2.57 -6.95 -12.41
N LEU A 74 1.73 -6.73 -11.39
CA LEU A 74 2.13 -6.70 -9.97
C LEU A 74 3.15 -7.81 -9.68
N ALA A 75 4.42 -7.44 -9.67
CA ALA A 75 5.56 -8.25 -9.29
C ALA A 75 6.30 -7.38 -8.27
N ALA A 76 5.80 -7.41 -7.03
CA ALA A 76 6.70 -7.13 -5.93
C ALA A 76 7.71 -8.29 -5.97
N GLU A 77 8.99 -8.02 -6.23
CA GLU A 77 10.00 -8.96 -5.77
C GLU A 77 9.84 -8.96 -4.24
N GLU A 78 9.41 -10.09 -3.69
CA GLU A 78 9.39 -10.31 -2.25
C GLU A 78 10.80 -10.01 -1.74
N GLY A 79 10.94 -8.94 -0.97
CA GLY A 79 12.26 -8.55 -0.50
C GLY A 79 12.38 -7.07 -0.27
N PHE A 80 12.23 -6.69 1.00
CA PHE A 80 13.13 -5.79 1.70
C PHE A 80 13.70 -4.64 0.85
N ASP A 81 13.20 -3.42 1.09
CA ASP A 81 13.95 -2.22 0.69
C ASP A 81 15.11 -1.96 1.68
N PRO A 82 16.39 -2.06 1.27
CA PRO A 82 17.52 -1.66 2.10
C PRO A 82 17.56 -0.16 2.41
N ALA A 83 16.78 0.69 1.76
CA ALA A 83 16.68 2.11 2.09
C ALA A 83 15.70 2.37 3.24
N LEU A 84 14.71 1.50 3.46
CA LEU A 84 13.73 1.62 4.54
C LEU A 84 14.23 0.86 5.78
N GLN A 85 15.16 1.50 6.50
CA GLN A 85 15.82 0.92 7.67
C GLN A 85 14.95 1.06 8.93
N PRO A 86 15.19 0.24 9.97
CA PRO A 86 14.65 0.49 11.30
C PRO A 86 15.02 1.92 11.74
N GLY A 87 14.09 2.67 12.33
CA GLY A 87 14.29 4.09 12.63
C GLY A 87 13.52 5.06 11.72
N SER A 88 12.92 4.59 10.62
CA SER A 88 12.04 5.39 9.76
C SER A 88 10.64 5.59 10.34
N GLU A 89 10.37 5.10 11.56
CA GLU A 89 9.03 5.18 12.16
C GLU A 89 8.59 6.63 12.30
N GLY A 90 7.35 6.88 11.90
CA GLY A 90 6.74 8.19 11.92
C GLY A 90 7.07 9.11 10.75
N ALA A 91 7.93 8.69 9.81
CA ALA A 91 8.07 9.37 8.53
C ALA A 91 6.71 9.51 7.83
N LEU A 92 6.46 10.67 7.23
CA LEU A 92 5.20 10.95 6.56
C LEU A 92 5.21 10.35 5.16
N VAL A 93 4.08 9.77 4.78
CA VAL A 93 3.91 9.13 3.48
C VAL A 93 2.62 9.63 2.85
N VAL A 94 2.68 10.08 1.60
CA VAL A 94 1.52 10.63 0.89
C VAL A 94 1.02 9.61 -0.12
N VAL A 95 -0.28 9.27 -0.08
CA VAL A 95 -0.89 8.37 -1.05
C VAL A 95 -0.92 9.04 -2.42
N SER A 96 -0.18 8.52 -3.38
CA SER A 96 -0.24 9.01 -4.77
C SER A 96 -1.35 8.31 -5.57
N LYS A 97 -1.47 6.99 -5.45
CA LYS A 97 -2.39 6.16 -6.25
C LYS A 97 -2.80 4.92 -5.48
N ILE A 98 -3.99 4.39 -5.74
CA ILE A 98 -4.46 3.12 -5.20
C ILE A 98 -4.80 2.18 -6.35
N ARG A 99 -4.37 0.92 -6.26
CA ARG A 99 -4.65 -0.13 -7.23
C ARG A 99 -5.05 -1.43 -6.55
N LYS A 100 -5.94 -2.19 -7.19
CA LYS A 100 -6.39 -3.50 -6.73
C LYS A 100 -6.16 -4.56 -7.79
N LYS A 101 -5.68 -5.74 -7.38
CA LYS A 101 -5.58 -6.93 -8.24
C LYS A 101 -5.98 -8.15 -7.41
N GLY A 102 -7.06 -8.82 -7.80
CA GLY A 102 -7.68 -9.85 -6.97
C GLY A 102 -8.07 -9.27 -5.60
N ASP A 103 -7.63 -9.91 -4.53
CA ASP A 103 -7.90 -9.50 -3.15
C ASP A 103 -6.86 -8.54 -2.57
N GLN A 104 -5.75 -8.30 -3.29
CA GLN A 104 -4.70 -7.41 -2.84
C GLN A 104 -4.98 -5.98 -3.27
N VAL A 105 -4.83 -5.05 -2.32
CA VAL A 105 -4.92 -3.61 -2.55
C VAL A 105 -3.59 -2.98 -2.19
N MET A 106 -2.97 -2.34 -3.18
CA MET A 106 -1.70 -1.65 -3.04
C MET A 106 -1.92 -0.15 -3.18
N ALA A 107 -1.25 0.63 -2.32
CA ALA A 107 -1.13 2.06 -2.51
C ALA A 107 0.31 2.43 -2.84
N TYR A 108 0.46 3.37 -3.77
CA TYR A 108 1.72 4.01 -4.08
C TYR A 108 1.86 5.20 -3.16
N PHE A 109 2.96 5.23 -2.43
CA PHE A 109 3.27 6.28 -1.50
C PHE A 109 4.49 7.06 -1.98
N ILE A 110 4.49 8.35 -1.68
CA ILE A 110 5.68 9.19 -1.79
C ILE A 110 6.15 9.42 -0.36
N ILE A 111 7.35 8.95 -0.06
CA ILE A 111 8.05 9.25 1.19
C ILE A 111 8.99 10.41 0.86
N GLU A 112 8.84 11.51 1.59
CA GLU A 112 9.64 12.72 1.37
C GLU A 112 11.14 12.38 1.47
N GLU A 113 11.95 12.89 0.54
CA GLU A 113 13.40 12.63 0.42
C GLU A 113 13.82 11.19 0.07
N MET A 114 12.94 10.19 0.22
CA MET A 114 13.25 8.77 -0.06
C MET A 114 12.63 8.25 -1.37
N GLY A 115 11.62 8.93 -1.90
CA GLY A 115 11.03 8.64 -3.21
C GLY A 115 9.75 7.80 -3.16
N GLY A 116 9.50 7.06 -4.23
CA GLY A 116 8.24 6.31 -4.43
C GLY A 116 8.31 4.90 -3.88
N TYR A 117 7.29 4.52 -3.12
CA TYR A 117 7.13 3.22 -2.48
C TYR A 117 5.80 2.60 -2.86
N LEU A 118 5.75 1.27 -2.83
CA LEU A 118 4.52 0.51 -2.95
C LEU A 118 4.22 -0.12 -1.59
N ILE A 119 2.98 -0.04 -1.12
CA ILE A 119 2.58 -0.59 0.17
C ILE A 119 1.36 -1.48 -0.01
N GLU A 120 1.42 -2.70 0.54
CA GLU A 120 0.24 -3.57 0.67
C GLU A 120 -0.60 -3.12 1.85
N ILE A 121 -1.67 -2.38 1.56
CA ILE A 121 -2.38 -1.55 2.56
C ILE A 121 -2.87 -2.40 3.74
N GLU A 122 -3.57 -3.49 3.47
CA GLU A 122 -4.19 -4.31 4.51
C GLU A 122 -3.17 -4.98 5.41
N ASN A 123 -2.12 -5.55 4.84
CA ASN A 123 -1.10 -6.24 5.61
C ASN A 123 -0.23 -5.25 6.38
N ALA A 124 0.18 -4.13 5.77
CA ALA A 124 0.95 -3.08 6.43
C ALA A 124 0.17 -2.43 7.60
N ILE A 125 -1.15 -2.31 7.48
CA ILE A 125 -2.01 -1.86 8.59
C ILE A 125 -2.07 -2.92 9.69
N GLN A 126 -2.30 -4.19 9.35
CA GLN A 126 -2.41 -5.28 10.32
C GLN A 126 -1.09 -5.57 11.05
N SER A 127 0.04 -5.40 10.38
CA SER A 127 1.38 -5.61 10.91
C SER A 127 1.96 -4.38 11.62
N CYS A 128 1.17 -3.30 11.69
CA CYS A 128 1.56 -2.02 12.26
C CYS A 128 2.73 -1.31 11.54
N GLU A 129 3.00 -1.64 10.28
CA GLU A 129 3.96 -0.95 9.41
C GLU A 129 3.46 0.37 8.86
N LEU A 130 2.15 0.56 8.81
CA LEU A 130 1.50 1.87 8.72
C LEU A 130 0.96 2.25 10.10
N ALA A 131 1.16 3.50 10.50
CA ALA A 131 0.90 4.01 11.84
C ALA A 131 -0.60 4.17 12.21
N PHE A 132 -1.48 3.33 11.65
CA PHE A 132 -2.86 3.17 12.13
C PHE A 132 -2.97 2.30 13.38
N CYS A 133 -1.84 1.83 13.92
CA CYS A 133 -1.76 0.60 14.68
C CYS A 133 -1.02 0.85 16.00
N ARG A 134 -1.52 0.27 17.08
CA ARG A 134 -0.92 0.23 18.42
C ARG A 134 -0.92 -1.22 18.92
N PRO A 135 -0.09 -1.56 19.94
CA PRO A 135 0.09 -2.94 20.40
C PRO A 135 -1.21 -3.65 20.83
N ASP A 136 -2.27 -2.89 21.11
CA ASP A 136 -3.58 -3.30 21.59
C ASP A 136 -4.72 -3.10 20.57
N GLY A 137 -4.41 -2.69 19.33
CA GLY A 137 -5.39 -2.59 18.24
C GLY A 137 -5.19 -1.40 17.31
N TYR A 138 -6.24 -1.01 16.59
CA TYR A 138 -6.18 0.15 15.69
C TYR A 138 -6.36 1.47 16.46
N LEU A 139 -5.89 2.57 15.88
CA LEU A 139 -6.35 3.91 16.26
C LEU A 139 -7.88 3.98 16.06
N THR A 140 -8.55 4.86 16.79
CA THR A 140 -9.92 5.26 16.45
C THR A 140 -9.86 6.35 15.39
N GLN A 141 -10.94 6.54 14.62
CA GLN A 141 -11.06 7.62 13.61
C GLN A 141 -10.55 8.97 14.14
N GLN A 142 -10.96 9.29 15.36
CA GLN A 142 -10.58 10.54 16.03
C GLN A 142 -9.08 10.62 16.36
N GLU A 143 -8.43 9.52 16.73
CA GLU A 143 -6.99 9.51 17.01
C GLU A 143 -6.18 9.60 15.72
N PHE A 144 -6.63 8.97 14.64
CA PHE A 144 -6.00 9.12 13.34
C PHE A 144 -6.10 10.55 12.82
N GLU A 145 -7.28 11.18 12.91
CA GLU A 145 -7.46 12.59 12.54
C GLU A 145 -6.55 13.52 13.37
N LYS A 146 -6.41 13.27 14.67
CA LYS A 146 -5.45 14.00 15.52
C LYS A 146 -4.01 13.81 15.05
N LEU A 147 -3.65 12.59 14.63
CA LEU A 147 -2.31 12.28 14.15
C LEU A 147 -2.01 13.00 12.83
N ILE A 148 -2.98 13.09 11.92
CA ILE A 148 -2.91 13.92 10.71
C ILE A 148 -2.66 15.38 11.10
N LEU A 149 -3.48 15.95 11.98
CA LEU A 149 -3.35 17.35 12.39
C LEU A 149 -1.99 17.68 13.00
N ILE A 150 -1.42 16.77 13.79
CA ILE A 150 -0.07 16.91 14.36
C ILE A 150 0.99 16.92 13.25
N ASN A 151 0.86 16.04 12.26
CA ASN A 151 1.80 15.96 11.14
C ASN A 151 1.72 17.19 10.23
N ASP A 152 0.53 17.64 9.90
CA ASP A 152 0.30 18.85 9.09
C ASP A 152 0.84 20.10 9.79
N ALA A 153 0.62 20.22 11.10
CA ALA A 153 1.17 21.33 11.88
C ALA A 153 2.70 21.35 11.85
N ALA A 154 3.36 20.18 11.82
CA ALA A 154 4.81 20.12 11.72
C ALA A 154 5.30 20.46 10.30
N ALA A 155 4.63 19.96 9.26
CA ALA A 155 4.96 20.25 7.87
C ALA A 155 4.82 21.75 7.54
N GLU A 156 3.82 22.40 8.14
CA GLU A 156 3.61 23.85 8.02
C GLU A 156 4.51 24.70 8.94
N GLY A 157 5.38 24.07 9.74
CA GLY A 157 6.27 24.74 10.68
C GLY A 157 5.56 25.36 11.89
N ARG A 158 4.29 25.01 12.14
CA ARG A 158 3.52 25.46 13.32
C ARG A 158 3.98 24.80 14.62
N ILE A 159 4.56 23.60 14.54
CA ILE A 159 5.21 22.92 15.65
C ILE A 159 6.59 22.42 15.24
N THR A 160 7.50 22.27 16.20
CA THR A 160 8.85 21.73 15.93
C THR A 160 8.80 20.21 15.70
N PRO A 161 9.80 19.63 15.00
CA PRO A 161 9.92 18.19 14.86
C PRO A 161 9.94 17.43 16.19
N GLU A 162 10.56 18.00 17.23
CA GLU A 162 10.60 17.43 18.57
C GLU A 162 9.21 17.43 19.22
N LYS A 163 8.46 18.53 19.06
CA LYS A 163 7.09 18.63 19.56
C LYS A 163 6.14 17.68 18.84
N ARG A 164 6.34 17.47 17.54
CA ARG A 164 5.62 16.43 16.77
C ARG A 164 5.83 15.05 17.38
N ILE A 165 7.08 14.69 17.70
CA ILE A 165 7.41 13.38 18.31
C ILE A 165 6.75 13.24 19.67
N GLU A 166 6.80 14.28 20.52
CA GLU A 166 6.17 14.31 21.84
C GLU A 166 4.65 14.11 21.76
N LEU A 167 3.94 14.89 20.95
CA LEU A 167 2.48 14.80 20.82
C LEU A 167 2.03 13.45 20.24
N ARG A 168 2.83 12.88 19.32
CA ARG A 168 2.57 11.53 18.81
C ARG A 168 2.76 10.48 19.90
N LYS A 169 3.79 10.59 20.73
CA LYS A 169 4.01 9.71 21.88
C LYS A 169 2.85 9.75 22.88
N GLU A 170 2.38 10.94 23.21
CA GLU A 170 1.20 11.14 24.06
C GLU A 170 -0.06 10.50 23.48
N LEU A 171 -0.31 10.71 22.17
CA LEU A 171 -1.48 10.17 21.48
C LEU A 171 -1.44 8.64 21.34
N LEU A 172 -0.25 8.08 21.16
CA LEU A 172 -0.02 6.65 20.93
C LEU A 172 0.27 5.87 22.23
N GLY A 173 0.31 6.54 23.39
CA GLY A 173 0.48 5.91 24.70
C GLY A 173 1.88 5.35 24.97
N LYS A 174 2.95 6.01 24.49
CA LYS A 174 4.35 5.62 24.73
C LYS A 174 5.19 6.74 25.33
#